data_AF-A0A930RV32-F1
#
_entry.id   AF-A0A930RV32-F1
#
_cell.length_a   1.000
_cell.length_b   1.000
_cell.length_c   1.000
_cell.angle_alpha   90.00
_cell.angle_beta   90.00
_cell.angle_gamma   90.00
#
_symmetry.space_group_name_H-M   'P 1'
#
loop_
_entity.id
_entity.type
_entity.pdbx_description
1 polymer ?
#
loop_
_entity_poly.entity_id
_entity_poly.type
_entity_poly.pdbx_seq_one_letter_code
_entity_poly.pdbx_strand_id
1 'polypeptide(L)'
;MKNTDLRDLVQTSLFAALIYLGVSVFRIPMPFTTQFVHFGNALVVIGCLLFGTKQGAIAASIGLGLFDILNNYADVAWLTILESLIVCYVIHLVYEKAMNKNDKITNIITVG
;
A
#
# COMPACT_ATOMS: atom_id res chain seq x y z
N MET A 1 16.66 -18.28 18.10
CA MET A 1 17.23 -17.18 17.27
C MET A 1 16.13 -16.70 16.32
N LYS A 2 15.80 -15.40 16.36
CA LYS A 2 14.68 -14.75 15.65
C LYS A 2 14.81 -14.89 14.13
N ASN A 3 14.23 -15.94 13.55
CA ASN A 3 14.06 -16.06 12.10
C ASN A 3 12.85 -15.27 11.57
N THR A 4 11.98 -14.80 12.46
CA THR A 4 10.78 -14.04 12.11
C THR A 4 11.15 -12.68 11.49
N ASP A 5 12.13 -11.97 12.08
CA ASP A 5 12.51 -10.63 11.61
C ASP A 5 13.05 -10.64 10.16
N LEU A 6 13.82 -11.67 9.77
CA LEU A 6 14.31 -11.81 8.39
C LEU A 6 13.18 -12.17 7.41
N ARG A 7 12.26 -13.06 7.82
CA ARG A 7 11.12 -13.45 6.98
C ARG A 7 10.19 -12.27 6.73
N ASP A 8 9.92 -11.48 7.77
CA ASP A 8 9.12 -10.26 7.71
C ASP A 8 9.75 -9.21 6.77
N LEU A 9 11.08 -9.03 6.85
CA LEU A 9 11.81 -8.13 5.95
C LEU A 9 11.72 -8.60 4.49
N VAL A 10 11.88 -9.90 4.24
CA VAL A 10 11.77 -10.48 2.89
C VAL A 10 10.35 -10.34 2.35
N GLN A 11 9.33 -10.58 3.17
CA GLN A 11 7.94 -10.41 2.77
C GLN A 11 7.62 -8.94 2.46
N THR A 12 8.06 -8.01 3.32
CA THR A 12 7.84 -6.56 3.13
C THR A 12 8.52 -6.07 1.85
N SER A 13 9.77 -6.50 1.60
CA SER A 13 10.52 -6.08 0.41
C SER A 13 9.96 -6.69 -0.88
N LEU A 14 9.56 -7.97 -0.87
CA LEU A 14 8.86 -8.60 -1.99
C LEU A 14 7.54 -7.88 -2.31
N PHE A 15 6.80 -7.48 -1.28
CA PHE A 15 5.53 -6.80 -1.47
C PHE A 15 5.71 -5.35 -1.94
N ALA A 16 6.76 -4.66 -1.50
CA ALA A 16 7.14 -3.35 -2.05
C ALA A 16 7.45 -3.45 -3.55
N ALA A 17 8.18 -4.49 -3.97
CA ALA A 17 8.44 -4.77 -5.39
C ALA A 17 7.14 -5.06 -6.15
N LEU A 18 6.20 -5.79 -5.54
CA LEU A 18 4.88 -6.04 -6.13
C LEU A 18 4.09 -4.73 -6.32
N ILE A 19 4.11 -3.81 -5.35
CA ILE A 19 3.45 -2.49 -5.46
C ILE A 19 4.06 -1.70 -6.62
N TYR A 20 5.40 -1.65 -6.71
CA TYR A 20 6.11 -1.00 -7.82
C TYR A 20 5.72 -1.60 -9.18
N LEU A 21 5.71 -2.92 -9.30
CA LEU A 21 5.29 -3.63 -10.51
C LEU A 21 3.81 -3.38 -10.83
N GLY A 22 2.97 -3.29 -9.79
CA GLY A 22 1.56 -2.94 -9.89
C GLY A 22 1.35 -1.64 -10.64
N VAL A 23 2.08 -0.57 -10.28
CA VAL A 23 1.96 0.74 -10.94
C VAL A 23 2.66 0.76 -12.29
N SER A 24 3.83 0.14 -12.41
CA SER A 24 4.64 0.20 -13.64
C SER A 24 4.06 -0.65 -14.78
N VAL A 25 3.51 -1.82 -14.49
CA VAL A 25 2.97 -2.76 -15.49
C VAL A 25 1.50 -2.48 -15.78
N PHE A 26 0.66 -2.29 -14.75
CA PHE A 26 -0.79 -2.16 -14.91
C PHE A 26 -1.23 -0.69 -14.99
N ARG A 27 -0.81 0.00 -16.06
CA ARG A 27 -1.26 1.37 -16.35
C ARG A 27 -2.56 1.34 -17.13
N ILE A 28 -3.68 1.46 -16.41
CA ILE A 28 -5.00 1.57 -17.03
C ILE A 28 -5.25 3.05 -17.37
N PRO A 29 -5.29 3.44 -18.66
CA PRO A 29 -5.49 4.83 -19.04
C PRO A 29 -6.93 5.27 -18.73
N MET A 30 -7.08 6.47 -18.16
CA MET A 30 -8.40 7.04 -17.92
C MET A 30 -8.89 7.78 -19.17
N PRO A 31 -10.14 7.58 -19.59
CA PRO A 31 -10.68 8.32 -20.72
C PRO A 31 -10.69 9.82 -20.38
N PHE A 32 -10.36 10.66 -21.38
CA PHE A 32 -10.36 12.13 -21.30
C PHE A 32 -9.28 12.79 -20.42
N THR A 33 -8.32 12.05 -19.88
CA THR A 33 -7.19 12.64 -19.11
C THR A 33 -5.86 11.97 -19.47
N THR A 34 -4.74 12.62 -19.14
CA THR A 34 -3.39 12.02 -19.23
C THR A 34 -3.03 11.17 -18.00
N GLN A 35 -3.95 11.07 -17.04
CA GLN A 35 -3.78 10.29 -15.82
C GLN A 35 -4.14 8.83 -16.07
N PHE A 36 -3.56 7.96 -15.26
CA PHE A 36 -3.83 6.53 -15.28
C PHE A 36 -4.19 6.07 -13.88
N VAL A 37 -4.89 4.93 -13.81
CA VAL A 37 -5.21 4.32 -12.52
C VAL A 37 -3.93 3.79 -11.89
N HIS A 38 -3.59 4.29 -10.70
CA HIS A 38 -2.49 3.75 -9.89
C HIS A 38 -2.92 2.43 -9.25
N PHE A 39 -2.80 1.33 -10.01
CA PHE A 39 -3.17 0.00 -9.53
C PHE A 39 -2.43 -0.43 -8.25
N GLY A 40 -1.20 0.07 -8.05
CA GLY A 40 -0.44 -0.15 -6.82
C GLY A 40 -1.15 0.31 -5.54
N ASN A 41 -2.08 1.26 -5.61
CA ASN A 41 -2.85 1.72 -4.43
C ASN A 41 -3.73 0.61 -3.85
N ALA A 42 -4.29 -0.26 -4.69
CA ALA A 42 -5.04 -1.42 -4.20
C ALA A 42 -4.12 -2.39 -3.44
N LEU A 43 -2.90 -2.57 -3.95
CA LEU A 43 -1.89 -3.41 -3.30
C LEU A 43 -1.45 -2.84 -1.96
N VAL A 44 -1.34 -1.50 -1.81
CA VAL A 44 -1.08 -0.86 -0.51
C VAL A 44 -2.10 -1.28 0.55
N VAL A 45 -3.39 -1.22 0.22
CA VAL A 45 -4.47 -1.62 1.14
C VAL A 45 -4.33 -3.09 1.52
N ILE A 46 -4.15 -3.96 0.52
CA ILE A 46 -3.96 -5.40 0.73
C ILE A 46 -2.75 -5.67 1.63
N GLY A 47 -1.63 -4.96 1.41
CA GLY A 47 -0.43 -5.10 2.23
C GLY A 47 -0.67 -4.76 3.70
N CYS A 48 -1.42 -3.69 3.98
CA CYS A 48 -1.80 -3.34 5.34
C CYS A 48 -2.72 -4.39 5.99
N LEU A 49 -3.64 -4.97 5.24
CA LEU A 49 -4.56 -5.99 5.77
C LEU A 49 -3.84 -7.33 6.02
N LEU A 50 -2.89 -7.72 5.17
CA LEU A 50 -2.17 -9.00 5.28
C LEU A 50 -1.03 -8.97 6.31
N PHE A 51 -0.19 -7.94 6.28
CA PHE A 51 1.04 -7.86 7.09
C PHE A 51 0.89 -6.92 8.31
N GLY A 52 -0.27 -6.31 8.46
CA GLY A 52 -0.52 -5.24 9.43
C GLY A 52 -0.04 -3.88 8.93
N THR A 53 -0.54 -2.82 9.56
CA THR A 53 -0.32 -1.47 9.05
C THR A 53 1.16 -1.09 9.00
N LYS A 54 1.97 -1.48 9.98
CA LYS A 54 3.39 -1.08 10.03
C LYS A 54 4.20 -1.58 8.83
N GLN A 55 4.13 -2.88 8.55
CA GLN A 55 4.85 -3.47 7.42
C GLN A 55 4.23 -3.04 6.09
N GLY A 56 2.90 -2.97 6.01
CA GLY A 56 2.20 -2.45 4.83
C GLY A 56 2.59 -1.01 4.47
N ALA A 57 2.70 -0.12 5.48
CA ALA A 57 3.10 1.27 5.27
C ALA A 57 4.55 1.42 4.77
N ILE A 58 5.47 0.59 5.29
CA ILE A 58 6.85 0.55 4.80
C ILE A 58 6.89 0.06 3.36
N ALA A 59 6.19 -1.05 3.05
CA ALA A 59 6.12 -1.57 1.70
C ALA A 59 5.49 -0.57 0.71
N ALA A 60 4.44 0.14 1.14
CA ALA A 60 3.76 1.18 0.36
C ALA A 60 4.68 2.36 0.05
N SER A 61 5.33 2.91 1.08
CA SER A 61 6.23 4.06 0.96
C SER A 61 7.40 3.74 0.03
N ILE A 62 7.99 2.55 0.17
CA ILE A 62 9.10 2.11 -0.69
C ILE A 62 8.59 1.83 -2.11
N GLY A 63 7.52 1.06 -2.28
CA GLY A 63 7.03 0.66 -3.60
C GLY A 63 6.55 1.83 -4.46
N LEU A 64 5.69 2.69 -3.90
CA LEU A 64 5.17 3.86 -4.60
C LEU A 64 6.24 4.95 -4.75
N GLY A 65 7.01 5.23 -3.70
CA GLY A 65 8.09 6.22 -3.76
C GLY A 65 9.17 5.85 -4.77
N LEU A 66 9.56 4.57 -4.82
CA LEU A 66 10.53 4.09 -5.81
C LEU A 66 9.97 4.16 -7.24
N PHE A 67 8.66 3.91 -7.42
CA PHE A 67 8.01 4.10 -8.71
C PHE A 67 8.17 5.54 -9.19
N ASP A 68 7.83 6.51 -8.34
CA ASP A 68 7.86 7.91 -8.74
C ASP A 68 9.28 8.39 -9.05
N ILE A 69 10.26 8.01 -8.22
CA ILE A 69 11.67 8.36 -8.42
C ILE A 69 12.21 7.79 -9.74
N LEU A 70 11.88 6.54 -10.08
CA LEU A 70 12.42 5.86 -11.26
C LEU A 70 11.67 6.17 -12.57
N ASN A 71 10.46 6.73 -12.49
CA ASN A 71 9.59 6.93 -13.67
C ASN A 71 9.38 8.40 -14.05
N ASN A 72 10.30 9.31 -13.69
CA ASN A 72 10.22 10.76 -13.92
C ASN A 72 9.09 11.48 -13.17
N TYR A 73 8.69 10.99 -12.00
CA TYR A 73 7.72 11.65 -11.10
C TYR A 73 8.37 12.02 -9.75
N ALA A 74 9.70 12.17 -9.71
CA ALA A 74 10.44 12.42 -8.46
C ALA A 74 9.95 13.66 -7.69
N ASP A 75 9.50 14.71 -8.39
CA ASP A 75 9.01 15.95 -7.79
C ASP A 75 7.75 15.73 -6.93
N VAL A 76 6.93 14.74 -7.28
CA VAL A 76 5.69 14.39 -6.55
C VAL A 76 5.86 13.20 -5.62
N ALA A 77 7.02 12.53 -5.62
CA ALA A 77 7.26 11.32 -4.83
C ALA A 77 7.02 11.53 -3.32
N TRP A 78 7.39 12.70 -2.78
CA TRP A 78 7.17 13.01 -1.37
C TRP A 78 5.67 13.07 -1.02
N LEU A 79 4.86 13.57 -1.95
CA LEU A 79 3.41 13.67 -1.81
C LEU A 79 2.79 12.27 -1.86
N THR A 80 3.18 11.44 -2.82
CA THR A 80 2.71 10.05 -2.93
C THR A 80 3.02 9.23 -1.69
N ILE A 81 4.24 9.37 -1.14
CA ILE A 81 4.63 8.72 0.11
C ILE A 81 3.71 9.20 1.25
N LEU A 82 3.51 10.51 1.38
CA LEU A 82 2.63 11.08 2.41
C LEU A 82 1.18 10.57 2.29
N GLU A 83 0.61 10.56 1.08
CA GLU A 83 -0.72 10.05 0.80
C GLU A 83 -0.82 8.57 1.19
N SER A 84 0.17 7.75 0.81
CA SER A 84 0.19 6.33 1.16
C SER A 84 0.21 6.12 2.68
N LEU A 85 0.99 6.92 3.42
CA LEU A 85 1.03 6.86 4.88
C LEU A 85 -0.30 7.27 5.53
N ILE A 86 -0.98 8.28 4.98
CA ILE A 86 -2.31 8.69 5.43
C ILE A 86 -3.31 7.54 5.23
N VAL A 87 -3.31 6.89 4.05
CA VAL A 87 -4.17 5.74 3.77
C VAL A 87 -3.88 4.60 4.77
N CYS A 88 -2.62 4.25 4.97
CA CYS A 88 -2.23 3.24 5.95
C CYS A 88 -2.69 3.61 7.37
N TYR A 89 -2.56 4.88 7.76
CA TYR A 89 -3.01 5.36 9.06
C TYR A 89 -4.53 5.25 9.23
N VAL A 90 -5.32 5.58 8.21
CA VAL A 90 -6.77 5.39 8.23
C VAL A 90 -7.11 3.91 8.38
N ILE A 91 -6.43 3.02 7.65
CA ILE A 91 -6.61 1.57 7.80
C ILE A 91 -6.28 1.14 9.24
N HIS A 92 -5.23 1.66 9.86
CA HIS A 92 -4.93 1.36 11.27
C HIS A 92 -6.07 1.77 12.20
N LEU A 93 -6.59 2.99 12.05
CA LEU A 93 -7.67 3.48 12.89
C LEU A 93 -8.97 2.69 12.73
N VAL A 94 -9.34 2.38 11.48
CA VAL A 94 -10.60 1.69 11.19
C VAL A 94 -10.46 0.19 11.45
N TYR A 95 -9.52 -0.47 10.78
CA TYR A 95 -9.39 -1.92 10.80
C TYR A 95 -8.74 -2.44 12.08
N GLU A 96 -7.58 -1.89 12.47
CA GLU A 96 -6.85 -2.41 13.62
C GLU A 96 -7.45 -1.93 14.95
N LYS A 97 -7.80 -0.64 15.04
CA LYS A 97 -8.22 -0.02 16.31
C LYS A 97 -9.74 -0.09 16.55
N ALA A 98 -10.57 0.26 15.57
CA ALA A 98 -12.02 0.24 15.76
C ALA A 98 -12.61 -1.18 15.63
N MET A 99 -12.14 -1.94 14.64
CA MET A 99 -12.67 -3.28 14.36
C MET A 99 -11.90 -4.42 15.03
N ASN A 100 -10.80 -4.13 15.75
CA ASN A 100 -9.93 -5.13 16.39
C ASN A 100 -9.47 -6.25 15.44
N LYS A 101 -9.22 -5.93 14.16
CA LYS A 101 -8.87 -6.92 13.12
C LYS A 101 -9.89 -8.07 12.99
N ASN A 102 -11.16 -7.78 13.22
CA ASN A 102 -12.22 -8.78 13.19
C ASN A 102 -13.03 -8.68 11.90
N ASP A 103 -12.87 -9.70 11.05
CA ASP A 103 -13.48 -9.78 9.71
C ASP A 103 -14.92 -10.33 9.74
N LYS A 104 -15.66 -10.10 10.84
CA LYS A 104 -17.08 -10.47 10.91
C LYS A 104 -17.86 -9.77 9.79
N ILE A 105 -18.86 -10.46 9.24
CA ILE A 105 -19.75 -9.93 8.18
C ILE A 105 -20.35 -8.58 8.58
N THR A 106 -20.72 -8.39 9.85
CA THR A 106 -21.22 -7.11 10.38
C THR A 106 -20.22 -5.97 10.24
N ASN A 107 -18.94 -6.25 10.51
CA ASN A 107 -17.84 -5.29 10.43
C ASN A 107 -17.55 -4.93 8.96
N ILE A 108 -17.62 -5.91 8.05
CA ILE A 108 -17.47 -5.70 6.61
C ILE A 108 -18.61 -4.81 6.08
N ILE A 109 -19.86 -5.10 6.44
CA ILE A 109 -21.03 -4.29 6.05
C ILE A 109 -20.99 -2.88 6.66
N THR A 110 -20.36 -2.70 7.82
CA THR A 110 -20.26 -1.37 8.45
C THR A 110 -19.28 -0.46 7.71
N VAL A 111 -18.27 -1.04 7.04
CA VAL A 111 -17.23 -0.29 6.32
C VAL A 111 -17.53 -0.12 4.83
N GLY A 112 -18.15 -1.13 4.21
CA GLY A 112 -18.54 -1.13 2.79
C GLY A 112 -19.92 -0.52 2.55
#